data_AF-A0A3D4BCB1-F1
#
_entry.id   AF-A0A3D4BCB1-F1
#
_cell.length_a   1.000
_cell.length_b   1.000
_cell.length_c   1.000
_cell.angle_alpha   90.00
_cell.angle_beta   90.00
_cell.angle_gamma   90.00
#
_symmetry.space_group_name_H-M   'P 1'
#
loop_
_entity.id
_entity.type
_entity.pdbx_description
1 polymer ?
#
loop_
_entity_poly.entity_id
_entity_poly.type
_entity_poly.pdbx_seq_one_letter_code
_entity_poly.pdbx_strand_id
1 'polypeptide(L)'
;MSEQLPSEKSMQRMRKYCEKYWEKTGTSPHPNTEVMESVVKGLASNIDELGRPLCPCNFYPDKKAELERSREWVCACDEMKIYKYCHCLLFVTPEGMPITEYLPEDSEGRQMYGLIKDPTPDQGRETRHRAQEYEERMKG
;
A
#
# COMPACT_ATOMS: atom_id res chain seq x y z
N MET A 1 11.01 23.63 8.53
CA MET A 1 10.30 23.54 7.24
C MET A 1 8.83 23.42 7.57
N SER A 2 8.00 24.36 7.14
CA SER A 2 6.54 24.26 7.32
C SER A 2 6.02 23.07 6.52
N GLU A 3 5.46 22.06 7.20
CA GLU A 3 4.77 20.97 6.53
C GLU A 3 3.62 21.54 5.72
N GLN A 4 3.71 21.45 4.39
CA GLN A 4 2.63 21.87 3.52
C GLN A 4 1.56 20.77 3.52
N LEU A 5 0.40 21.10 4.08
CA LEU A 5 -0.75 20.20 4.11
C LEU A 5 -1.25 19.96 2.67
N PRO A 6 -1.67 18.73 2.33
CA PRO A 6 -2.27 18.44 1.04
C PRO A 6 -3.59 19.20 0.85
N SER A 7 -3.96 19.42 -0.40
CA SER A 7 -5.23 20.03 -0.77
C SER A 7 -6.40 19.17 -0.31
N GLU A 8 -7.49 19.82 0.10
CA GLU A 8 -8.72 19.14 0.51
C GLU A 8 -9.27 18.23 -0.60
N LYS A 9 -9.10 18.65 -1.86
CA LYS A 9 -9.45 17.85 -3.04
C LYS A 9 -8.69 16.52 -3.08
N SER A 10 -7.38 16.55 -2.82
CA SER A 10 -6.54 15.34 -2.83
C SER A 10 -6.83 14.46 -1.61
N MET A 11 -7.09 15.06 -0.45
CA MET A 11 -7.54 14.34 0.75
C MET A 11 -8.85 13.58 0.50
N GLN A 12 -9.88 14.26 0.00
CA GLN A 12 -11.19 13.63 -0.30
C GLN A 12 -11.06 12.52 -1.35
N ARG A 13 -10.24 12.74 -2.37
CA ARG A 13 -9.95 11.73 -3.39
C ARG A 13 -9.34 10.48 -2.76
N MET A 14 -8.38 10.64 -1.85
CA MET A 14 -7.72 9.51 -1.20
C MET A 14 -8.62 8.79 -0.20
N ARG A 15 -9.42 9.51 0.59
CA ARG A 15 -10.40 8.88 1.51
C ARG A 15 -11.37 7.99 0.75
N LYS A 16 -12.00 8.53 -0.30
CA LYS A 16 -12.94 7.78 -1.15
C LYS A 16 -12.28 6.60 -1.86
N TYR A 17 -11.02 6.74 -2.26
CA TYR A 17 -10.24 5.64 -2.83
C TYR A 17 -10.04 4.52 -1.79
N CYS A 18 -9.62 4.87 -0.57
CA CYS A 18 -9.35 3.90 0.48
C CYS A 18 -10.63 3.15 0.89
N GLU A 19 -11.74 3.85 1.11
CA GLU A 19 -13.05 3.26 1.41
C GLU A 19 -13.44 2.17 0.39
N LYS A 20 -13.40 2.52 -0.90
CA LYS A 20 -13.71 1.58 -1.96
C LYS A 20 -12.72 0.43 -2.06
N TYR A 21 -11.45 0.68 -1.76
CA TYR A 21 -10.42 -0.35 -1.86
C TYR A 21 -10.47 -1.33 -0.67
N TRP A 22 -10.85 -0.86 0.53
CA TRP A 22 -11.18 -1.72 1.68
C TRP A 22 -12.31 -2.68 1.31
N GLU A 23 -13.42 -2.16 0.78
CA GLU A 23 -14.55 -2.97 0.31
C GLU A 23 -14.13 -3.97 -0.77
N LYS A 24 -13.38 -3.53 -1.79
CA LYS A 24 -12.93 -4.38 -2.90
C LYS A 24 -12.04 -5.53 -2.44
N THR A 25 -11.20 -5.29 -1.44
CA THR A 25 -10.16 -6.24 -1.01
C THR A 25 -10.52 -6.95 0.28
N GLY A 26 -11.64 -6.65 0.92
CA GLY A 26 -12.00 -7.21 2.22
C GLY A 26 -10.97 -6.88 3.31
N THR A 27 -10.28 -5.74 3.18
CA THR A 27 -9.37 -5.21 4.20
C THR A 27 -10.04 -4.10 5.00
N SER A 28 -9.35 -3.57 6.00
CA SER A 28 -9.84 -2.52 6.89
C SER A 28 -8.80 -1.40 7.05
N PRO A 29 -9.22 -0.19 7.45
CA PRO A 29 -8.30 0.81 7.98
C PRO A 29 -7.64 0.28 9.25
N HIS A 30 -6.45 0.78 9.57
CA HIS A 30 -5.81 0.47 10.85
C HIS A 30 -6.66 1.00 12.04
N PRO A 31 -6.83 0.23 13.14
CA PRO A 31 -7.62 0.64 14.31
C PRO A 31 -7.13 1.92 14.98
N ASN A 32 -5.81 2.16 14.98
CA ASN A 32 -5.26 3.47 15.28
C ASN A 32 -5.44 4.39 14.07
N THR A 33 -6.40 5.31 14.17
CA THR A 33 -6.76 6.26 13.10
C THR A 33 -5.59 7.16 12.70
N GLU A 34 -4.67 7.49 13.59
CA GLU A 34 -3.52 8.34 13.26
C GLU A 34 -2.60 7.69 12.23
N VAL A 35 -2.44 6.36 12.28
CA VAL A 35 -1.67 5.59 11.28
C VAL A 35 -2.33 5.72 9.91
N MET A 36 -3.64 5.46 9.83
CA MET A 36 -4.42 5.58 8.59
C MET A 36 -4.36 7.01 8.04
N GLU A 37 -4.61 8.02 8.88
CA GLU A 37 -4.62 9.43 8.48
C GLU A 37 -3.25 9.90 7.98
N SER A 38 -2.17 9.48 8.64
CA SER A 38 -0.80 9.81 8.24
C SER A 38 -0.49 9.28 6.83
N VAL A 39 -0.87 8.03 6.54
CA VAL A 39 -0.65 7.43 5.22
C VAL A 39 -1.54 8.09 4.16
N VAL A 40 -2.82 8.35 4.46
CA VAL A 40 -3.74 9.05 3.55
C VAL A 40 -3.22 10.45 3.23
N LYS A 41 -2.73 11.19 4.22
CA LYS A 41 -2.09 12.50 4.05
C LYS A 41 -0.87 12.40 3.13
N GLY A 42 0.02 11.44 3.35
CA GLY A 42 1.20 11.24 2.50
C GLY A 42 0.85 10.92 1.04
N LEU A 43 -0.16 10.06 0.82
CA LEU A 43 -0.66 9.75 -0.53
C LEU A 43 -1.28 10.98 -1.20
N ALA A 44 -2.04 11.79 -0.46
CA ALA A 44 -2.63 13.02 -0.96
C ALA A 44 -1.56 14.07 -1.31
N SER A 45 -0.53 14.22 -0.47
CA SER A 45 0.62 15.09 -0.77
C SER A 45 1.35 14.67 -2.03
N ASN A 46 1.57 13.36 -2.24
CA ASN A 46 2.17 12.86 -3.47
C ASN A 46 1.26 13.07 -4.70
N ILE A 47 -0.08 13.09 -4.55
CA ILE A 47 -0.98 13.48 -5.64
C ILE A 47 -0.78 14.96 -6.01
N ASP A 48 -0.72 15.86 -5.03
CA ASP A 48 -0.54 17.29 -5.30
C ASP A 48 0.82 17.57 -5.94
N GLU A 49 1.87 16.89 -5.48
CA GLU A 49 3.26 17.09 -5.95
C GLU A 49 3.53 16.40 -7.29
N LEU A 50 3.03 15.17 -7.49
CA LEU A 50 3.43 14.27 -8.58
C LEU A 50 2.27 13.87 -9.51
N GLY A 51 1.03 14.22 -9.16
CA GLY A 51 -0.17 13.79 -9.88
C GLY A 51 -0.57 12.33 -9.67
N ARG A 52 0.17 11.56 -8.85
CA ARG A 52 -0.02 10.13 -8.59
C ARG A 52 0.19 9.81 -7.10
N PRO A 53 -0.60 8.89 -6.50
CA PRO A 53 -0.45 8.51 -5.10
C PRO A 53 0.70 7.51 -4.90
N LEU A 54 1.93 7.96 -5.08
CA LEU A 54 3.14 7.16 -4.79
C LEU A 54 3.18 6.76 -3.30
N CYS A 55 3.63 5.55 -2.95
CA CYS A 55 3.65 5.09 -1.54
C CYS A 55 4.44 6.08 -0.69
N PRO A 56 3.87 6.65 0.39
CA PRO A 56 4.61 7.55 1.28
C PRO A 56 5.54 6.79 2.24
N CYS A 57 5.45 5.46 2.24
CA CYS A 57 6.13 4.56 3.15
C CYS A 57 7.56 4.20 2.75
N ASN A 58 7.98 4.56 1.53
CA ASN A 58 9.26 4.16 0.95
C ASN A 58 10.13 5.40 0.74
N PHE A 59 11.45 5.18 0.73
CA PHE A 59 12.42 6.21 0.39
C PHE A 59 12.68 6.18 -1.13
N TYR A 60 12.57 7.35 -1.77
CA TYR A 60 12.90 7.50 -3.19
C TYR A 60 13.96 8.59 -3.32
N PRO A 61 15.12 8.29 -3.94
CA PRO A 61 16.10 9.32 -4.27
C PRO A 61 15.50 10.41 -5.18
N ASP A 62 14.67 10.01 -6.15
CA ASP A 62 13.89 10.89 -7.01
C ASP A 62 12.51 10.27 -7.27
N LYS A 63 11.47 10.88 -6.68
CA LYS A 63 10.09 10.42 -6.81
C LYS A 63 9.56 10.51 -8.25
N LYS A 64 10.00 11.49 -9.05
CA LYS A 64 9.54 11.68 -10.44
C LYS A 64 10.14 10.61 -11.34
N ALA A 65 11.45 10.40 -11.23
CA ALA A 65 12.13 9.34 -11.97
C ALA A 65 11.53 7.95 -11.66
N GLU A 66 11.17 7.69 -10.39
CA GLU A 66 10.52 6.43 -10.02
C GLU A 66 9.15 6.26 -10.71
N LEU A 67 8.33 7.32 -10.76
CA LEU A 67 7.03 7.30 -11.43
C LEU A 67 7.12 7.21 -12.96
N GLU A 68 8.22 7.69 -13.56
CA GLU A 68 8.49 7.54 -14.99
C GLU A 68 8.92 6.11 -15.34
N ARG A 69 9.71 5.49 -14.47
CA ARG A 69 10.21 4.12 -14.64
C ARG A 69 9.11 3.08 -14.46
N SER A 70 8.22 3.27 -13.48
CA SER A 70 7.30 2.22 -13.05
C SER A 70 6.05 2.74 -12.34
N ARG A 71 5.04 1.87 -12.26
CA ARG A 71 3.83 2.06 -11.41
C ARG A 71 3.84 1.18 -10.16
N GLU A 72 4.94 0.48 -9.91
CA GLU A 72 5.14 -0.51 -8.85
C GLU A 72 4.72 0.01 -7.47
N TRP A 73 5.12 1.24 -7.14
CA TRP A 73 4.84 1.88 -5.85
C TRP A 73 3.64 2.83 -5.86
N VAL A 74 2.90 2.93 -6.95
CA VAL A 74 1.67 3.73 -6.98
C VAL A 74 0.57 2.97 -6.26
N CYS A 75 -0.01 3.57 -5.23
CA CYS A 75 -1.04 2.94 -4.41
C CYS A 75 -2.28 2.55 -5.24
N ALA A 76 -2.80 1.32 -5.14
CA ALA A 76 -2.24 0.17 -4.43
C ALA A 76 -1.01 -0.39 -5.17
N CYS A 77 0.10 -0.52 -4.44
CA CYS A 77 1.37 -1.01 -4.98
C CYS A 77 1.28 -2.48 -5.40
N ASP A 78 2.28 -2.96 -6.13
CA ASP A 78 2.32 -4.32 -6.63
C ASP A 78 2.24 -5.36 -5.49
N GLU A 79 2.89 -5.15 -4.34
CA GLU A 79 2.78 -6.06 -3.19
C GLU A 79 1.34 -6.19 -2.68
N MET A 80 0.60 -5.10 -2.61
CA MET A 80 -0.80 -5.15 -2.20
C MET A 80 -1.65 -5.91 -3.22
N LYS A 81 -1.41 -5.71 -4.52
CA LYS A 81 -2.18 -6.36 -5.59
C LYS A 81 -1.78 -7.82 -5.85
N ILE A 82 -0.58 -8.23 -5.46
CA ILE A 82 -0.07 -9.60 -5.64
C ILE A 82 -0.27 -10.42 -4.36
N TYR A 83 0.13 -9.87 -3.22
CA TYR A 83 0.21 -10.56 -1.93
C TYR A 83 -0.79 -10.06 -0.89
N LYS A 84 -1.57 -9.02 -1.19
CA LYS A 84 -2.47 -8.36 -0.21
C LYS A 84 -1.71 -7.81 1.00
N TYR A 85 -0.42 -7.57 0.86
CA TYR A 85 0.44 -7.03 1.89
C TYR A 85 0.56 -5.52 1.73
N CYS A 86 0.34 -4.78 2.82
CA CYS A 86 0.49 -3.33 2.85
C CYS A 86 1.45 -2.93 3.97
N HIS A 87 2.70 -2.62 3.61
CA HIS A 87 3.71 -2.13 4.56
C HIS A 87 3.26 -0.84 5.29
N CYS A 88 2.47 0.02 4.65
CA CYS A 88 1.95 1.23 5.27
C CYS A 88 0.94 0.99 6.39
N LEU A 89 0.43 -0.23 6.51
CA LEU A 89 -0.71 -0.57 7.36
C LEU A 89 -2.01 0.19 6.98
N LEU A 90 -2.18 0.58 5.71
CA LEU A 90 -3.42 1.21 5.24
C LEU A 90 -4.51 0.19 4.89
N PHE A 91 -4.10 -1.00 4.44
CA PHE A 91 -4.97 -2.11 4.08
C PHE A 91 -4.58 -3.32 4.93
N VAL A 92 -5.26 -3.49 6.05
CA VAL A 92 -4.92 -4.48 7.08
C VAL A 92 -6.11 -5.36 7.44
N THR A 93 -5.89 -6.37 8.28
CA THR A 93 -6.95 -7.09 8.97
C THR A 93 -7.73 -6.17 9.93
N PRO A 94 -8.95 -6.54 10.37
CA PRO A 94 -9.69 -5.76 11.38
C PRO A 94 -8.91 -5.50 12.68
N GLU A 95 -7.97 -6.37 13.02
CA GLU A 95 -7.09 -6.25 14.19
C GLU A 95 -5.91 -5.30 13.98
N GLY A 96 -5.74 -4.73 12.79
CA GLY A 96 -4.65 -3.82 12.44
C GLY A 96 -3.37 -4.51 11.96
N MET A 97 -3.38 -5.82 11.80
CA MET A 97 -2.21 -6.59 11.39
C MET A 97 -2.11 -6.68 9.85
N PRO A 98 -0.91 -6.56 9.26
CA PRO A 98 -0.74 -6.75 7.82
C PRO A 98 -0.97 -8.22 7.42
N ILE A 99 -1.55 -8.45 6.26
CA ILE A 99 -1.75 -9.81 5.75
C ILE A 99 -0.43 -10.29 5.14
N THR A 100 0.15 -11.34 5.69
CA THR A 100 1.45 -11.88 5.26
C THR A 100 1.34 -13.29 4.67
N GLU A 101 0.14 -13.87 4.63
CA GLU A 101 -0.12 -15.24 4.17
C GLU A 101 0.47 -15.58 2.80
N TYR A 102 0.46 -14.62 1.89
CA TYR A 102 0.86 -14.87 0.50
C TYR A 102 2.28 -14.40 0.17
N LEU A 103 2.96 -13.78 1.14
CA LEU A 103 4.36 -13.39 0.96
C LEU A 103 5.26 -14.63 0.95
N PRO A 104 6.39 -14.58 0.22
CA PRO A 104 7.47 -15.57 0.35
C PRO A 104 7.89 -15.73 1.81
N GLU A 105 8.22 -16.97 2.21
CA GLU A 105 8.53 -17.31 3.61
C GLU A 105 9.76 -16.55 4.15
N ASP A 106 10.70 -16.23 3.26
CA ASP A 106 11.93 -15.50 3.56
C ASP A 106 11.78 -13.97 3.48
N SER A 107 10.61 -13.45 3.11
CA SER A 107 10.37 -12.00 3.06
C SER A 107 10.47 -11.33 4.44
N GLU A 108 10.93 -10.08 4.46
CA GLU A 108 11.04 -9.28 5.69
C GLU A 108 9.70 -9.19 6.45
N GLY A 109 8.59 -9.00 5.73
CA GLY A 109 7.26 -8.97 6.33
C GLY A 109 6.90 -10.28 7.07
N ARG A 110 7.27 -11.44 6.51
CA ARG A 110 7.07 -12.75 7.16
C ARG A 110 8.00 -12.96 8.34
N GLN A 111 9.25 -12.50 8.25
CA GLN A 111 10.20 -12.59 9.35
C GLN A 111 9.80 -11.70 10.54
N MET A 112 9.26 -10.51 10.26
CA MET A 112 8.86 -9.54 11.29
C MET A 112 7.53 -9.88 11.95
N TYR A 113 6.51 -10.20 11.16
CA TYR A 113 5.14 -10.39 11.66
C TYR A 113 4.70 -11.85 11.77
N GLY A 114 5.48 -12.80 11.25
CA GLY A 114 5.08 -14.21 11.17
C GLY A 114 4.02 -14.46 10.10
N LEU A 115 3.25 -15.55 10.27
CA LEU A 115 2.12 -15.89 9.39
C LEU A 115 0.83 -15.23 9.88
N ILE A 116 0.35 -14.22 9.16
CA ILE A 116 -0.95 -13.61 9.40
C ILE A 116 -1.86 -13.97 8.23
N LYS A 117 -2.91 -14.73 8.56
CA LYS A 117 -3.90 -15.24 7.60
C LYS A 117 -4.77 -14.11 7.04
N ASP A 118 -5.13 -14.25 5.78
CA ASP A 118 -6.10 -13.40 5.12
C ASP A 118 -7.51 -13.79 5.56
N PRO A 119 -8.27 -12.90 6.23
CA PRO A 119 -9.64 -13.20 6.63
C PRO A 119 -10.61 -13.22 5.44
N THR A 120 -10.22 -12.68 4.28
CA THR A 120 -11.06 -12.55 3.07
C THR A 120 -10.31 -13.05 1.82
N PRO A 121 -9.94 -14.34 1.76
CA PRO A 121 -9.05 -14.90 0.74
C PRO A 121 -9.61 -14.87 -0.69
N ASP A 122 -10.92 -14.71 -0.84
CA ASP A 122 -11.64 -14.59 -2.09
C ASP A 122 -11.66 -13.14 -2.65
N GLN A 123 -11.14 -12.16 -1.91
CA GLN A 123 -11.19 -10.74 -2.25
C GLN A 123 -9.81 -10.11 -2.50
N GLY A 124 -9.75 -9.21 -3.48
CA GLY A 124 -8.52 -8.50 -3.86
C GLY A 124 -7.53 -9.36 -4.65
N ARG A 125 -6.24 -9.07 -4.45
CA ARG A 125 -5.12 -9.73 -5.15
C ARG A 125 -5.29 -9.80 -6.67
N GLU A 126 -5.68 -8.69 -7.28
CA GLU A 126 -6.04 -8.59 -8.69
C GLU A 126 -4.90 -8.99 -9.64
N THR A 127 -3.64 -8.97 -9.18
CA THR A 127 -2.48 -9.34 -9.98
C THR A 127 -1.68 -10.50 -9.37
N ARG A 128 -2.30 -11.37 -8.55
CA ARG A 128 -1.61 -12.53 -7.94
C ARG A 128 -0.85 -13.43 -8.92
N HIS A 129 -1.29 -13.51 -10.18
CA HIS A 129 -0.64 -14.31 -11.22
C HIS A 129 0.77 -13.79 -11.59
N ARG A 130 1.12 -12.55 -11.18
CA ARG A 130 2.43 -11.94 -11.42
C ARG A 130 3.45 -12.16 -10.29
N ALA A 131 3.13 -13.00 -9.29
CA ALA A 131 4.02 -13.22 -8.15
C ALA A 131 5.43 -13.67 -8.58
N GLN A 132 5.53 -14.67 -9.47
CA GLN A 132 6.82 -15.16 -9.98
C GLN A 132 7.62 -14.06 -10.69
N GLU A 133 6.98 -13.32 -11.61
CA GLU A 133 7.60 -12.19 -12.31
C GLU A 133 8.10 -11.10 -11.34
N TYR A 134 7.33 -10.81 -10.27
CA TYR A 134 7.70 -9.86 -9.24
C TYR A 134 8.93 -10.33 -8.44
N GLU A 135 8.93 -11.58 -7.99
CA GLU A 135 10.03 -12.16 -7.24
C GLU A 135 11.33 -12.23 -8.05
N GLU A 136 11.25 -12.59 -9.33
CA GLU A 136 12.40 -12.60 -10.24
C GLU A 136 12.99 -11.20 -10.39
N ARG A 137 12.14 -10.18 -10.54
CA ARG A 137 12.57 -8.78 -10.61
C ARG A 137 13.24 -8.29 -9.32
N MET A 138 12.76 -8.73 -8.15
CA MET A 138 13.32 -8.31 -6.86
C MET A 138 14.65 -8.98 -6.50
N LYS A 139 15.04 -10.04 -7.21
CA LYS A 139 16.33 -10.72 -7.02
C LYS A 139 17.47 -10.12 -7.85
N GLY A 140 17.16 -9.34 -8.88
CA GLY A 140 18.12 -8.70 -9.80
C GLY A 140 18.46 -7.28 -9.41
#